data_AF-A0A964ATW7-F1
#
_entry.id   AF-A0A964ATW7-F1
#
_cell.length_a   1.000
_cell.length_b   1.000
_cell.length_c   1.000
_cell.angle_alpha   90.00
_cell.angle_beta   90.00
_cell.angle_gamma   90.00
#
_symmetry.space_group_name_H-M   'P 1'
#
loop_
_entity.id
_entity.type
_entity.pdbx_description
1 polymer ?
#
loop_
_entity_poly.entity_id
_entity_poly.type
_entity_poly.pdbx_seq_one_letter_code
_entity_poly.pdbx_strand_id
1 'polypeptide(L)'
;MSRVTDSIDDLLDAAVHLLDLDDAVSAAIEDTYRRAVDLRDAHDRGAPAELRALLVAYGGLRAMMAQADDRLRALGEALDALPLATPEGEE
;
A
#
# COMPACT_ATOMS: atom_id res chain seq x y z
N MET A 1 8.72 24.39 20.12
CA MET A 1 7.80 23.83 19.12
C MET A 1 6.80 22.95 19.86
N SER A 2 5.53 23.01 19.49
CA SER A 2 4.44 22.31 20.19
C SER A 2 4.46 20.83 19.82
N ARG A 3 4.25 19.91 20.78
CA ARG A 3 4.12 18.46 20.51
C ARG A 3 3.10 18.14 19.41
N VAL A 4 2.09 18.99 19.24
CA VAL A 4 1.07 18.85 18.21
C VAL A 4 1.65 19.06 16.80
N THR A 5 2.59 20.00 16.64
CA THR A 5 3.23 20.27 15.35
C THR A 5 4.10 19.08 14.93
N ASP A 6 4.87 18.53 15.86
CA ASP A 6 5.70 17.34 15.61
C ASP A 6 4.83 16.14 15.21
N SER A 7 3.68 15.93 15.86
CA SER A 7 2.73 14.86 15.49
C SER A 7 2.07 15.06 14.13
N ILE A 8 1.88 16.30 13.67
CA ILE A 8 1.36 16.58 12.32
C ILE A 8 2.41 16.28 11.26
N ASP A 9 3.67 16.65 11.50
CA ASP A 9 4.76 16.36 10.57
C ASP A 9 4.96 14.83 10.41
N ASP A 10 4.93 14.08 11.51
CA ASP A 10 5.00 12.60 11.49
C ASP A 10 3.84 11.97 10.69
N LEU A 11 2.63 12.53 10.78
CA LEU A 11 1.47 12.07 10.02
C LEU A 11 1.58 12.38 8.52
N LEU A 12 2.14 13.53 8.17
CA LEU A 12 2.38 13.89 6.77
C LEU A 12 3.45 12.98 6.15
N ASP A 13 4.53 12.70 6.87
CA ASP A 13 5.55 11.75 6.43
C ASP A 13 4.98 10.34 6.26
N ALA A 14 4.12 9.89 7.19
CA ALA A 14 3.42 8.62 7.07
C ALA A 14 2.48 8.58 5.85
N ALA A 15 1.80 9.68 5.54
CA ALA A 15 0.94 9.80 4.36
C ALA A 15 1.75 9.76 3.05
N VAL A 16 2.90 10.44 2.99
CA VAL A 16 3.81 10.37 1.82
C VAL A 16 4.28 8.92 1.59
N HIS A 17 4.69 8.23 2.65
CA HIS A 17 5.08 6.82 2.56
C HIS A 17 3.96 5.86 2.15
N LEU A 18 2.69 6.24 2.33
CA LEU A 18 1.55 5.50 1.81
C LEU A 18 1.37 5.72 0.31
N LEU A 19 1.62 6.93 -0.20
CA LEU A 19 1.58 7.21 -1.64
C LEU A 19 2.67 6.41 -2.39
N ASP A 20 3.90 6.40 -1.86
CA ASP A 20 4.97 5.58 -2.43
C ASP A 20 4.60 4.08 -2.46
N LEU A 21 3.86 3.63 -1.44
CA LEU A 21 3.41 2.25 -1.34
C LEU A 21 2.27 1.96 -2.32
N ASP A 22 1.38 2.91 -2.57
CA ASP A 22 0.31 2.81 -3.58
C ASP A 22 0.90 2.65 -4.99
N ASP A 23 1.90 3.45 -5.34
CA ASP A 23 2.64 3.34 -6.60
C ASP A 23 3.32 1.96 -6.72
N ALA A 24 3.97 1.50 -5.65
CA ALA A 24 4.61 0.18 -5.61
C ALA A 24 3.61 -0.98 -5.74
N VAL A 25 2.45 -0.89 -5.08
CA VAL A 25 1.37 -1.88 -5.18
C VAL A 25 0.80 -1.90 -6.60
N SER A 26 0.56 -0.74 -7.20
CA SER A 26 0.08 -0.62 -8.58
C SER A 26 1.04 -1.29 -9.57
N ALA A 27 2.34 -1.02 -9.46
CA ALA A 27 3.35 -1.67 -10.29
C ALA A 27 3.38 -3.21 -10.07
N ALA A 28 3.20 -3.68 -8.84
CA ALA A 28 3.16 -5.11 -8.54
C ALA A 28 1.89 -5.80 -9.07
N ILE A 29 0.75 -5.10 -9.11
CA ILE A 29 -0.50 -5.56 -9.74
C ILE A 29 -0.26 -5.73 -11.24
N GLU A 30 0.30 -4.73 -11.91
CA GLU A 30 0.60 -4.77 -13.34
C GLU A 30 1.58 -5.90 -13.69
N ASP A 31 2.65 -6.08 -12.91
CA ASP A 31 3.61 -7.18 -13.12
C ASP A 31 2.96 -8.56 -12.95
N THR A 32 2.14 -8.72 -11.91
CA THR A 32 1.42 -9.97 -11.65
C THR A 32 0.43 -10.28 -12.77
N TYR A 33 -0.34 -9.28 -13.22
CA TYR A 33 -1.28 -9.43 -14.32
C TYR A 33 -0.57 -9.79 -15.63
N ARG A 34 0.50 -9.08 -15.98
CA ARG A 34 1.31 -9.37 -17.17
C ARG A 34 1.81 -10.81 -17.18
N ARG A 35 2.35 -11.30 -16.07
CA ARG A 35 2.81 -12.70 -15.94
C ARG A 35 1.67 -13.71 -16.07
N ALA A 36 0.48 -13.38 -15.58
CA ALA A 36 -0.69 -14.25 -15.74
C ALA A 36 -1.13 -14.33 -17.21
N VAL A 37 -1.09 -13.21 -17.93
CA VAL A 37 -1.35 -13.15 -19.38
C VAL A 37 -0.30 -13.95 -20.15
N ASP A 38 0.99 -13.75 -19.86
CA ASP A 38 2.08 -14.49 -20.50
C ASP A 38 1.96 -16.01 -20.29
N LEU A 39 1.56 -16.41 -19.08
CA LEU A 39 1.33 -17.82 -18.74
C LEU A 39 0.17 -18.42 -19.54
N ARG A 40 -0.95 -17.69 -19.64
CA ARG A 40 -2.10 -18.09 -20.46
C ARG A 40 -1.72 -18.21 -21.93
N ASP A 41 -1.03 -17.21 -22.47
CA ASP A 41 -0.63 -17.18 -23.88
C ASP A 41 0.44 -18.26 -24.20
N ALA A 42 1.28 -18.64 -23.24
CA ALA A 42 2.17 -19.80 -23.37
C ALA A 42 1.37 -21.11 -23.41
N HIS A 43 0.39 -21.25 -22.51
CA HIS A 43 -0.50 -22.41 -22.46
C HIS A 43 -1.29 -22.59 -23.77
N ASP A 44 -1.90 -21.51 -24.28
CA ASP A 44 -2.70 -21.52 -25.50
C ASP A 44 -1.89 -21.90 -26.75
N ARG A 45 -0.59 -21.58 -26.75
CA ARG A 45 0.35 -21.92 -27.84
C ARG A 45 1.04 -23.28 -27.65
N GLY A 46 0.73 -24.00 -26.58
CA GLY A 46 1.43 -25.25 -26.22
C GLY A 46 2.91 -25.06 -25.90
N ALA A 47 3.31 -23.82 -25.57
CA ALA A 47 4.67 -23.50 -25.17
C ALA A 47 4.89 -23.82 -23.69
N PRO A 48 6.14 -24.10 -23.27
CA PRO A 48 6.47 -24.23 -21.86
C PRO A 48 6.09 -22.97 -21.09
N ALA A 49 5.32 -23.13 -20.02
CA ALA A 49 4.77 -22.03 -19.23
C ALA A 49 5.47 -21.97 -17.87
N GLU A 50 6.03 -20.81 -17.48
CA GLU A 50 6.78 -20.66 -16.23
C GLU A 50 5.89 -20.18 -15.08
N LEU A 51 5.18 -21.12 -14.44
CA LEU A 51 4.27 -20.81 -13.32
C LEU A 51 4.99 -20.17 -12.11
N ARG A 52 6.26 -20.52 -11.88
CA ARG A 52 7.02 -20.04 -10.72
C ARG A 52 7.14 -18.51 -10.70
N ALA A 53 7.34 -17.90 -11.85
CA ALA A 53 7.42 -16.46 -12.01
C ALA A 53 6.14 -15.75 -11.54
N LEU A 54 4.96 -16.29 -11.90
CA LEU A 54 3.66 -15.77 -11.47
C LEU A 54 3.47 -15.92 -9.96
N LEU A 55 3.82 -17.08 -9.39
CA LEU A 55 3.68 -17.33 -7.95
C LEU A 55 4.54 -16.38 -7.11
N VAL A 56 5.77 -16.07 -7.57
CA VAL A 56 6.65 -15.11 -6.90
C VAL A 56 6.06 -13.71 -6.95
N ALA A 57 5.60 -13.26 -8.12
CA ALA A 57 4.98 -11.94 -8.27
C ALA A 57 3.72 -11.80 -7.39
N TYR A 58 2.84 -12.80 -7.43
CA TYR A 58 1.63 -12.82 -6.59
C TYR A 58 1.96 -12.80 -5.09
N GLY A 59 2.98 -13.57 -4.66
CA GLY A 59 3.44 -13.55 -3.27
C GLY A 59 3.97 -12.18 -2.84
N GLY A 60 4.74 -11.52 -3.70
CA GLY A 60 5.23 -10.14 -3.48
C GLY A 60 4.08 -9.13 -3.38
N LEU A 61 3.14 -9.16 -4.33
CA LEU A 61 1.94 -8.32 -4.31
C LEU A 61 1.14 -8.51 -3.02
N ARG A 62 0.91 -9.76 -2.59
CA ARG A 62 0.20 -10.06 -1.35
C ARG A 62 0.89 -9.48 -0.12
N ALA A 63 2.22 -9.55 -0.05
CA ALA A 63 2.97 -8.98 1.04
C ALA A 63 2.87 -7.44 1.07
N MET A 64 2.95 -6.79 -0.09
CA MET A 64 2.78 -5.33 -0.20
C MET A 64 1.38 -4.88 0.21
N MET A 65 0.32 -5.59 -0.21
CA MET A 65 -1.04 -5.28 0.22
C MET A 65 -1.22 -5.41 1.74
N ALA A 66 -0.63 -6.44 2.36
CA ALA A 66 -0.67 -6.59 3.82
C ALA A 66 0.05 -5.43 4.53
N GLN A 67 1.22 -5.04 4.02
CA GLN A 67 1.95 -3.88 4.55
C GLN A 67 1.17 -2.57 4.39
N ALA A 68 0.44 -2.39 3.29
CA ALA A 68 -0.40 -1.21 3.06
C ALA A 68 -1.56 -1.14 4.05
N ASP A 69 -2.24 -2.26 4.28
CA ASP A 69 -3.33 -2.37 5.26
C ASP A 69 -2.84 -2.03 6.69
N ASP A 70 -1.69 -2.57 7.09
CA ASP A 70 -1.10 -2.28 8.41
C ASP A 70 -0.73 -0.80 8.57
N ARG A 71 -0.16 -0.17 7.53
CA ARG A 71 0.18 1.26 7.56
C ARG A 71 -1.05 2.16 7.57
N LEU A 72 -2.08 1.83 6.81
CA LEU A 72 -3.35 2.56 6.83
C LEU A 72 -4.01 2.49 8.20
N ARG A 73 -4.00 1.32 8.84
CA ARG A 73 -4.50 1.15 10.21
C ARG A 73 -3.72 2.02 11.20
N ALA A 74 -2.39 1.97 11.15
CA ALA A 74 -1.54 2.78 12.03
C ALA A 74 -1.75 4.29 11.82
N LEU A 75 -1.94 4.73 10.57
CA LEU A 75 -2.25 6.13 10.28
C LEU A 75 -3.60 6.55 10.87
N GLY A 76 -4.64 5.70 10.73
CA GLY A 76 -5.95 5.94 11.32
C GLY A 76 -5.87 6.08 12.85
N GLU A 77 -5.18 5.16 13.52
CA GLU A 77 -4.96 5.23 14.97
C GLU A 77 -4.21 6.50 15.40
N ALA A 78 -3.23 6.93 14.62
CA ALA A 78 -2.47 8.15 14.89
C ALA A 78 -3.31 9.42 14.68
N LEU A 79 -4.19 9.44 13.67
CA LEU A 79 -5.15 10.53 13.44
C LEU A 79 -6.16 10.64 14.58
N ASP A 80 -6.70 9.51 15.05
CA ASP A 80 -7.66 9.47 16.17
C ASP A 80 -7.04 9.91 17.50
N ALA A 81 -5.72 9.76 17.65
CA ALA A 81 -4.98 10.17 18.84
C ALA A 81 -4.61 11.66 18.85
N LEU A 82 -4.82 12.40 17.76
CA LEU A 82 -4.53 13.83 17.73
C LEU A 82 -5.44 14.57 18.72
N PRO A 83 -4.87 15.40 19.61
CA PRO A 83 -5.66 16.29 20.47
C PRO A 83 -6.19 17.45 19.61
N LEU A 84 -7.16 17.18 18.76
CA LEU A 84 -7.91 18.20 18.07
C LEU A 84 -8.78 18.88 19.13
N ALA A 85 -8.46 20.14 19.45
CA ALA A 85 -9.36 20.98 20.19
C ALA A 85 -10.67 21.02 19.38
N THR A 86 -11.71 20.36 19.90
CA THR A 86 -13.07 20.67 19.46
C THR A 86 -13.23 22.16 19.77
N PRO A 87 -13.68 23.01 18.82
CA PRO A 87 -14.00 24.38 19.15
C PRO A 87 -15.15 24.34 20.17
N GLU A 88 -14.80 24.37 21.45
CA GLU A 88 -15.74 24.58 22.53
C GLU A 88 -16.29 25.99 22.37
N GLY A 89 -17.55 26.07 21.92
CA GLY A 89 -18.45 27.20 22.12
C GLY A 89 -17.90 28.59 21.81
N GLU A 90 -18.12 29.06 20.58
CA GLU A 90 -18.50 30.46 20.40
C GLU A 90 -19.98 30.59 20.86
N GLU A 91 -20.20 30.71 22.18
CA GLU A 91 -21.43 31.28 22.75
C GLU A 91 -21.17 32.70 23.25
#